data_AF-C0QMM8-F1
#
_entry.id   AF-C0QMM8-F1
#
_cell.length_a   1.000
_cell.length_b   1.000
_cell.length_c   1.000
_cell.angle_alpha   90.00
_cell.angle_beta   90.00
_cell.angle_gamma   90.00
#
_symmetry.space_group_name_H-M   'P 1'
#
loop_
_entity.id
_entity.type
_entity.pdbx_description
1 polymer ?
#
loop_
_entity_poly.entity_id
_entity_poly.type
_entity_poly.pdbx_seq_one_letter_code
_entity_poly.pdbx_strand_id
1 'polypeptide(L)'
;MKIKLLMWVGSSKKDLMKMPDDVQDMFGFALHLAQSGQKHPDAKPLKGFGGAGVLEVVENYKTDTYRAVYTVRYTNAVYVVHCFQKKSGQGIATPRPDMDLIKSRLKALDNFIKGK
;
A
#
# COMPACT_ATOMS: atom_id res chain seq x y z
N MET A 1 16.81 -8.54 14.55
CA MET A 1 16.16 -7.29 14.08
C MET A 1 14.75 -7.23 14.63
N LYS A 2 14.27 -6.06 15.05
CA LYS A 2 12.90 -5.88 15.55
C LYS A 2 11.96 -5.63 14.37
N ILE A 3 10.90 -6.43 14.24
CA ILE A 3 9.85 -6.23 13.23
C ILE A 3 9.18 -4.88 13.47
N LYS A 4 9.04 -4.05 12.43
CA LYS A 4 8.33 -2.77 12.49
C LYS A 4 6.83 -2.98 12.71
N LEU A 5 6.16 -2.03 13.35
CA LEU A 5 4.70 -2.06 13.45
C LEU A 5 4.05 -1.94 12.06
N LEU A 6 2.90 -2.57 11.87
CA LEU A 6 2.05 -2.38 10.69
C LEU A 6 0.85 -1.52 11.08
N MET A 7 0.77 -0.33 10.49
CA MET A 7 -0.26 0.64 10.79
C MET A 7 -1.17 0.83 9.58
N TRP A 8 -2.48 0.87 9.81
CA TRP A 8 -3.49 0.98 8.75
C TRP A 8 -4.02 2.41 8.69
N VAL A 9 -4.01 3.00 7.49
CA VAL A 9 -4.50 4.37 7.26
C VAL A 9 -5.91 4.35 6.70
N GLY A 10 -6.83 5.06 7.38
CA GLY A 10 -8.22 5.17 6.95
C GLY A 10 -8.90 3.80 6.84
N SER A 11 -9.51 3.52 5.69
CA SER A 11 -10.24 2.27 5.44
C SER A 11 -9.37 1.11 4.97
N SER A 12 -8.06 1.29 4.79
CA SER A 12 -7.21 0.33 4.06
C SER A 12 -7.29 -1.12 4.60
N LYS A 13 -7.36 -1.30 5.92
CA LYS A 13 -7.57 -2.64 6.51
C LYS A 13 -8.91 -3.24 6.11
N LYS A 14 -9.99 -2.46 6.25
CA LYS A 14 -11.35 -2.90 5.91
C LYS A 14 -11.48 -3.22 4.42
N ASP A 15 -10.75 -2.51 3.57
CA ASP A 15 -10.76 -2.73 2.13
C ASP A 15 -9.96 -3.98 1.75
N LEU A 16 -8.83 -4.24 2.42
CA LEU A 16 -8.09 -5.51 2.28
C LEU A 16 -8.94 -6.72 2.65
N MET A 17 -9.62 -6.67 3.80
CA MET A 17 -10.44 -7.78 4.30
C MET A 17 -11.66 -8.13 3.42
N LYS A 18 -11.96 -7.33 2.39
CA LYS A 18 -13.01 -7.60 1.40
C LYS A 18 -12.48 -8.25 0.12
N MET A 19 -11.16 -8.38 -0.01
CA MET A 19 -10.52 -8.98 -1.17
C MET A 19 -10.57 -10.51 -1.08
N PRO A 20 -10.38 -11.24 -2.19
CA PRO A 20 -10.21 -12.69 -2.16
C PRO A 20 -9.08 -13.12 -1.23
N ASP A 21 -9.20 -14.30 -0.61
CA ASP A 21 -8.23 -14.78 0.38
C ASP A 21 -6.80 -14.85 -0.18
N ASP A 22 -6.62 -15.36 -1.40
CA ASP A 22 -5.31 -15.41 -2.07
C ASP A 22 -4.66 -14.01 -2.21
N VAL A 23 -5.47 -12.99 -2.46
CA VAL A 23 -5.01 -11.59 -2.54
C VAL A 23 -4.62 -11.07 -1.16
N GLN A 24 -5.40 -11.41 -0.13
CA GLN A 24 -5.09 -11.06 1.25
C GLN A 24 -3.77 -11.70 1.70
N ASP A 25 -3.54 -12.96 1.36
CA ASP A 25 -2.33 -13.70 1.70
C ASP A 25 -1.09 -13.12 1.01
N MET A 26 -1.16 -12.85 -0.30
CA MET A 26 -0.02 -12.25 -1.00
C MET A 26 0.32 -10.87 -0.44
N PHE A 27 -0.68 -10.00 -0.26
CA PHE A 27 -0.44 -8.69 0.34
C PHE A 27 0.05 -8.79 1.78
N GLY A 28 -0.49 -9.72 2.57
CA GLY A 28 -0.04 -10.00 3.93
C GLY A 28 1.44 -10.38 3.98
N PHE A 29 1.87 -11.28 3.10
CA PHE A 29 3.28 -11.67 2.98
C PHE A 29 4.17 -10.50 2.57
N ALA A 30 3.76 -9.72 1.56
CA ALA A 30 4.53 -8.56 1.12
C ALA A 30 4.68 -7.50 2.23
N LEU A 31 3.61 -7.25 3.00
CA LEU A 31 3.63 -6.33 4.14
C LEU A 31 4.50 -6.87 5.29
N HIS A 32 4.45 -8.17 5.56
CA HIS A 32 5.31 -8.80 6.57
C HIS A 32 6.80 -8.65 6.21
N LEU A 33 7.16 -8.89 4.94
CA LEU A 33 8.52 -8.64 4.45
C LEU A 33 8.92 -7.19 4.67
N ALA A 34 8.05 -6.23 4.32
CA ALA A 34 8.30 -4.80 4.57
C ALA A 34 8.53 -4.48 6.06
N GLN A 35 7.76 -5.09 6.97
CA GLN A 35 7.96 -4.92 8.41
C GLN A 35 9.32 -5.45 8.88
N SER A 36 9.80 -6.53 8.26
CA SER A 36 11.13 -7.11 8.54
C SER A 36 12.31 -6.34 7.92
N GLY A 37 12.04 -5.26 7.17
CA GLY A 37 13.05 -4.49 6.44
C GLY A 37 13.42 -5.09 5.07
N GLN A 38 12.71 -6.13 4.63
CA GLN A 38 12.84 -6.72 3.31
C GLN A 38 11.83 -6.12 2.33
N LYS A 39 11.96 -6.47 1.05
CA LYS A 39 11.05 -6.01 -0.01
C LYS A 39 10.56 -7.21 -0.80
N HIS A 40 9.24 -7.35 -0.95
CA HIS A 40 8.65 -8.34 -1.83
C HIS A 40 9.17 -8.15 -3.27
N PRO A 41 9.45 -9.22 -4.04
CA PRO A 41 9.92 -9.11 -5.42
C PRO A 41 9.03 -8.20 -6.29
N ASP A 42 7.71 -8.34 -6.14
CA ASP A 42 6.73 -7.56 -6.91
C ASP A 42 6.44 -6.16 -6.33
N ALA A 43 7.01 -5.82 -5.17
CA ALA A 43 6.89 -4.48 -4.63
C ALA A 43 7.75 -3.50 -5.43
N LYS A 44 7.11 -2.46 -5.95
CA LYS A 44 7.75 -1.42 -6.77
C LYS A 44 7.40 -0.01 -6.29
N PRO A 45 8.28 0.98 -6.48
CA PRO A 45 7.94 2.37 -6.19
C PRO A 45 6.70 2.82 -6.95
N LEU A 46 5.75 3.43 -6.23
CA LEU A 46 4.59 4.04 -6.85
C LEU A 46 5.02 5.36 -7.53
N LYS A 47 4.78 5.46 -8.84
CA LYS A 47 5.12 6.65 -9.61
C LYS A 47 4.36 7.88 -9.09
N GLY A 48 5.01 9.06 -9.16
CA GLY A 48 4.40 10.34 -8.77
C GLY A 48 4.63 10.77 -7.31
N PHE A 49 5.44 10.03 -6.53
CA PHE A 49 5.72 10.32 -5.12
C PHE A 49 7.19 10.67 -4.81
N GLY A 50 7.98 11.02 -5.83
CA GLY A 50 9.31 11.61 -5.66
C GLY A 50 10.40 10.69 -5.09
N GLY A 51 10.21 9.37 -5.11
CA GLY A 51 11.23 8.40 -4.67
C GLY A 51 10.65 7.05 -4.25
N ALA A 52 11.51 6.17 -3.71
CA ALA A 52 11.16 4.79 -3.33
C ALA A 52 10.45 4.66 -1.97
N GLY A 53 10.01 5.77 -1.36
CA GLY A 53 9.40 5.76 -0.03
C GLY A 53 7.94 5.27 -0.01
N VAL A 54 7.24 5.32 -1.14
CA VAL A 54 5.87 4.79 -1.31
C VAL A 54 5.95 3.66 -2.32
N LEU A 55 5.53 2.48 -1.91
CA LEU A 55 5.56 1.27 -2.71
C LEU A 55 4.15 0.78 -2.99
N GLU A 56 3.98 0.12 -4.11
CA GLU A 56 2.80 -0.67 -4.43
C GLU A 56 3.20 -2.13 -4.66
N VAL A 57 2.32 -3.04 -4.27
CA VAL A 57 2.32 -4.44 -4.69
C VAL A 57 1.02 -4.67 -5.45
N VAL A 58 1.10 -5.44 -6.54
CA VAL A 58 -0.01 -5.70 -7.46
C VAL A 58 -0.26 -7.19 -7.47
N GLU A 59 -1.52 -7.59 -7.34
CA GLU A 59 -1.96 -8.98 -7.48
C GLU A 59 -3.03 -9.09 -8.54
N ASN A 60 -2.99 -10.11 -9.40
CA ASN A 60 -4.06 -10.40 -10.33
C ASN A 60 -4.83 -11.62 -9.82
N TYR A 61 -6.15 -11.50 -9.71
CA TYR A 61 -7.02 -12.58 -9.31
C TYR A 61 -8.19 -12.68 -10.27
N LYS A 62 -8.26 -13.80 -11.01
CA LYS A 62 -9.22 -14.01 -12.11
C LYS A 62 -9.11 -12.87 -13.14
N THR A 63 -10.17 -12.10 -13.33
CA THR A 63 -10.24 -10.97 -14.28
C THR A 63 -9.88 -9.63 -13.64
N ASP A 64 -9.57 -9.62 -12.35
CA ASP A 64 -9.40 -8.41 -11.55
C ASP A 64 -7.95 -8.20 -11.13
N THR A 65 -7.55 -6.92 -11.06
CA THR A 65 -6.24 -6.52 -10.54
C THR A 65 -6.43 -5.78 -9.23
N TYR A 66 -5.77 -6.23 -8.18
CA TYR A 66 -5.76 -5.61 -6.86
C TYR A 66 -4.42 -4.94 -6.60
N ARG A 67 -4.43 -3.90 -5.77
CA ARG A 67 -3.21 -3.22 -5.34
C ARG A 67 -3.25 -2.89 -3.85
N ALA A 68 -2.10 -3.05 -3.21
CA ALA A 68 -1.82 -2.52 -1.88
C ALA A 68 -0.70 -1.48 -1.97
N VAL A 69 -0.95 -0.30 -1.42
CA VAL A 69 0.01 0.82 -1.38
C VAL A 69 0.41 1.04 0.06
N TYR A 70 1.72 1.08 0.31
CA TYR A 70 2.28 1.30 1.64
C TYR A 70 3.50 2.22 1.60
N THR A 71 3.83 2.81 2.74
CA THR A 71 5.01 3.67 2.90
C THR A 71 5.93 3.15 4.00
N VAL A 72 7.23 3.21 3.71
CA VAL A 72 8.33 2.83 4.61
C VAL A 72 9.16 4.04 5.05
N ARG A 73 8.70 5.26 4.74
CA ARG A 73 9.40 6.53 5.02
C ARG A 73 9.67 6.78 6.50
N TYR A 74 8.90 6.14 7.38
CA TYR A 74 9.02 6.32 8.82
C TYR A 74 9.76 5.14 9.44
N THR A 75 10.68 5.46 10.35
CA THR A 75 11.54 4.46 11.01
C THR A 75 10.75 3.46 11.86
N ASN A 76 9.62 3.88 12.40
CA ASN A 76 8.94 3.17 13.50
C ASN A 76 7.90 2.14 13.01
N ALA A 77 7.36 2.35 11.81
CA ALA A 77 6.24 1.56 11.29
C ALA A 77 6.20 1.56 9.77
N VAL A 78 5.61 0.49 9.21
CA VAL A 78 5.11 0.44 7.84
C VAL A 78 3.65 0.88 7.87
N TYR A 79 3.28 1.83 7.02
CA TYR A 79 1.89 2.32 6.95
C TYR A 79 1.24 1.83 5.66
N VAL A 80 0.15 1.07 5.80
CA VAL A 80 -0.70 0.64 4.68
C VAL A 80 -1.67 1.77 4.35
N VAL A 81 -1.39 2.45 3.24
CA VAL A 81 -2.05 3.69 2.83
C VAL A 81 -3.37 3.39 2.13
N HIS A 82 -3.41 2.43 1.22
CA HIS A 82 -4.61 2.12 0.44
C HIS A 82 -4.58 0.69 -0.10
N CYS A 83 -5.73 0.03 -0.10
CA CYS A 83 -5.92 -1.30 -0.69
C CYS A 83 -7.17 -1.21 -1.57
N PHE A 84 -7.07 -1.56 -2.85
CA PHE A 84 -8.18 -1.42 -3.78
C PHE A 84 -8.11 -2.42 -4.94
N GLN A 85 -9.27 -2.75 -5.49
CA GLN A 85 -9.40 -3.36 -6.80
C GLN A 85 -9.32 -2.26 -7.85
N LYS A 86 -8.35 -2.34 -8.76
CA LYS A 86 -8.30 -1.50 -9.94
C LYS A 86 -9.46 -1.91 -10.85
N LYS A 87 -10.51 -1.09 -10.88
CA LYS A 87 -11.60 -1.25 -11.84
C LYS A 87 -11.05 -1.09 -13.27
N SER A 88 -11.58 -1.88 -14.20
CA SER A 88 -11.16 -1.90 -15.61
C SER A 88 -11.33 -0.51 -16.25
N GLY A 89 -10.24 0.24 -16.31
CA GLY A 89 -10.06 1.44 -17.12
C GLY A 89 -8.77 1.29 -17.91
N GLN A 90 -8.71 1.91 -19.10
CA GLN A 90 -7.60 1.76 -20.05
C GLN A 90 -6.23 1.92 -19.37
N GLY A 91 -5.39 0.89 -19.50
CA GLY A 91 -3.95 0.94 -19.18
C GLY A 91 -3.55 0.43 -17.80
N ILE A 92 -2.23 0.40 -17.59
CA ILE A 92 -1.53 -0.11 -16.40
C ILE A 92 -1.43 0.91 -15.25
N ALA A 93 -1.86 2.15 -15.48
CA ALA A 93 -1.74 3.22 -14.50
C ALA A 93 -2.75 3.07 -13.36
N THR A 94 -2.37 3.53 -12.17
CA THR A 94 -3.30 3.69 -11.04
C THR A 94 -4.34 4.77 -11.40
N PRO A 95 -5.66 4.50 -11.24
CA PRO A 95 -6.69 5.49 -11.54
C PRO A 95 -6.52 6.79 -10.75
N ARG A 96 -6.89 7.93 -11.37
CA ARG A 96 -6.77 9.26 -10.74
C ARG A 96 -7.45 9.35 -9.36
N PRO A 97 -8.66 8.82 -9.13
CA PRO A 97 -9.28 8.85 -7.80
C PRO A 97 -8.46 8.14 -6.72
N ASP A 98 -7.86 6.99 -7.04
CA ASP A 98 -6.98 6.26 -6.12
C ASP A 98 -5.70 7.05 -5.85
N MET A 99 -5.09 7.64 -6.88
CA MET A 99 -3.92 8.50 -6.72
C MET A 99 -4.19 9.70 -5.81
N ASP A 100 -5.34 10.35 -5.97
CA ASP A 100 -5.73 11.52 -5.17
C ASP A 100 -6.01 11.11 -3.71
N LEU A 101 -6.64 9.96 -3.48
CA LEU A 101 -6.85 9.42 -2.15
C LEU A 101 -5.53 9.05 -1.46
N ILE A 102 -4.59 8.41 -2.17
CA ILE A 102 -3.26 8.08 -1.65
C ILE A 102 -2.52 9.36 -1.23
N LYS A 103 -2.52 10.41 -2.07
CA LYS A 103 -1.92 11.71 -1.74
C LYS A 103 -2.55 12.32 -0.49
N SER A 104 -3.88 12.33 -0.41
CA SER A 104 -4.61 12.86 0.75
C SER A 104 -4.25 12.13 2.04
N ARG A 105 -4.24 10.79 2.01
CA ARG A 105 -3.88 9.95 3.16
C ARG A 105 -2.42 10.13 3.60
N LEU A 106 -1.49 10.25 2.65
CA LEU A 106 -0.08 10.52 2.95
C LEU A 106 0.09 11.91 3.58
N LYS A 107 -0.59 12.94 3.06
CA LYS A 107 -0.57 14.28 3.67
C LYS A 107 -1.11 14.29 5.09
N ALA A 108 -2.22 13.59 5.33
CA ALA A 108 -2.79 13.45 6.67
C ALA A 108 -1.83 12.71 7.62
N LEU A 109 -1.17 11.65 7.14
CA LEU A 109 -0.14 10.92 7.89
C LEU A 109 1.06 11.81 8.21
N ASP A 110 1.58 12.57 7.25
CA ASP A 110 2.68 13.52 7.47
C ASP A 110 2.33 14.54 8.54
N ASN A 111 1.12 15.10 8.52
CA ASN A 111 0.65 16.03 9.56
C ASN A 111 0.55 15.36 10.93
N PHE A 112 0.03 14.13 11.00
CA PHE A 112 -0.07 13.36 12.24
C PHE A 112 1.30 13.03 12.84
N ILE A 113 2.29 12.73 12.00
CA ILE A 113 3.66 12.42 12.45
C ILE A 113 4.41 13.69 12.87
N LYS A 114 4.28 14.80 12.15
CA LYS A 114 4.93 16.08 12.50
C LYS A 114 4.34 16.75 13.73
N GLY A 115 3.08 16.50 14.03
CA GLY A 115 2.40 17.00 15.23
C GLY A 115 2.63 16.14 16.48
N LYS A 116 3.41 15.06 16.38
CA LYS A 116 3.87 14.22 17.49
C LYS A 116 5.34 14.49 17.78
#